data_AF-A0A843LD01-F1
#
_entry.id   AF-A0A843LD01-F1
#
_cell.length_a   1.000
_cell.length_b   1.000
_cell.length_c   1.000
_cell.angle_alpha   90.00
_cell.angle_beta   90.00
_cell.angle_gamma   90.00
#
_symmetry.space_group_name_H-M   'P 1'
#
loop_
_entity.id
_entity.type
_entity.pdbx_description
1 polymer ?
#
loop_
_entity_poly.entity_id
_entity_poly.type
_entity_poly.pdbx_seq_one_letter_code
_entity_poly.pdbx_strand_id
1 'polypeptide(L)' 'MEKSYIVKQISIFSENRPGRLAAIASALRDAKINIFAFSIAEANGFGVV' A
#
# COMPACT_ATOMS: atom_id res chain seq x y z
N MET A 1 -30.72 6.01 -6.65
CA MET A 1 -29.88 4.83 -6.92
C MET A 1 -28.50 5.10 -6.36
N GLU A 2 -28.08 4.34 -5.36
CA GLU A 2 -26.75 4.48 -4.75
C GLU A 2 -25.69 3.95 -5.74
N LYS A 3 -24.66 4.75 -6.04
CA LYS A 3 -23.56 4.31 -6.88
C LYS A 3 -22.65 3.39 -6.07
N SER A 4 -22.50 2.14 -6.49
CA SER A 4 -21.49 1.23 -5.94
C SER A 4 -20.13 1.56 -6.55
N TYR A 5 -19.14 1.86 -5.71
CA TYR A 5 -17.75 2.10 -6.12
C TYR A 5 -16.91 0.87 -5.75
N ILE A 6 -16.27 0.27 -6.75
CA ILE A 6 -15.35 -0.85 -6.54
C ILE A 6 -13.94 -0.27 -6.37
N VAL A 7 -13.35 -0.45 -5.19
CA VAL A 7 -11.96 -0.08 -4.90
C VAL A 7 -11.07 -1.31 -5.08
N LYS A 8 -9.94 -1.15 -5.78
CA LYS A 8 -8.91 -2.19 -5.88
C LYS A 8 -7.99 -2.10 -4.68
N GLN A 9 -7.90 -3.18 -3.90
CA GLN A 9 -6.97 -3.31 -2.78
C GLN A 9 -5.82 -4.25 -3.16
N ILE A 10 -4.60 -3.88 -2.75
CA ILE A 10 -3.40 -4.70 -2.88
C ILE A 10 -2.81 -4.91 -1.49
N SER A 11 -2.17 -6.05 -1.27
CA SER A 11 -1.43 -6.35 -0.04
C SER A 11 0.00 -6.72 -0.38
N ILE A 12 0.94 -6.02 0.25
CA ILE A 12 2.37 -6.07 -0.02
C ILE A 12 3.07 -6.48 1.26
N PHE A 13 3.70 -7.65 1.26
CA PHE A 13 4.64 -8.02 2.32
C PHE A 13 5.90 -7.18 2.19
N SER A 14 6.27 -6.49 3.27
CA SER A 14 7.43 -5.62 3.34
C SER A 14 8.21 -5.86 4.62
N GLU A 15 9.53 -5.82 4.51
CA GLU A 15 10.41 -5.78 5.69
C GLU A 15 10.19 -4.46 6.46
N ASN A 16 10.14 -4.51 7.79
CA ASN A 16 10.08 -3.29 8.59
C ASN A 16 11.47 -2.64 8.66
N ARG A 17 11.83 -1.91 7.59
CA ARG A 17 13.04 -1.09 7.56
C ARG A 17 12.78 0.29 6.95
N PRO A 18 13.56 1.32 7.34
CA PRO A 18 13.42 2.66 6.80
C PRO A 18 13.43 2.69 5.26
N GLY A 19 12.54 3.50 4.68
CA GLY A 19 12.46 3.73 3.24
C GLY A 19 11.63 2.69 2.44
N ARG A 20 11.15 1.59 3.04
CA ARG A 20 10.35 0.59 2.32
C ARG A 20 9.01 1.12 1.82
N LEU A 21 8.26 1.80 2.67
CA LEU A 21 7.01 2.45 2.26
C LEU A 21 7.24 3.52 1.18
N ALA A 22 8.34 4.27 1.28
CA ALA A 22 8.72 5.26 0.28
C ALA A 22 9.03 4.61 -1.08
N ALA A 23 9.70 3.46 -1.10
CA ALA A 23 9.94 2.68 -2.31
C ALA A 23 8.64 2.18 -2.95
N ILE A 24 7.70 1.66 -2.14
CA ILE A 24 6.36 1.26 -2.60
C ILE A 24 5.61 2.45 -3.20
N ALA A 25 5.54 3.57 -2.49
CA ALA A 25 4.87 4.78 -2.97
C ALA A 25 5.53 5.34 -4.23
N SER A 26 6.86 5.26 -4.35
CA SER A 26 7.60 5.65 -5.56
C SER A 26 7.19 4.80 -6.75
N ALA A 27 7.18 3.47 -6.60
CA ALA A 27 6.80 2.57 -7.68
C ALA A 27 5.36 2.82 -8.16
N LEU A 28 4.42 3.05 -7.23
CA LEU A 28 3.03 3.38 -7.55
C LEU A 28 2.91 4.73 -8.28
N ARG A 29 3.65 5.75 -7.82
CA ARG A 29 3.71 7.06 -8.48
C ARG A 29 4.26 6.95 -9.90
N ASP A 30 5.35 6.21 -10.10
CA ASP A 30 5.98 6.04 -11.41
C ASP A 30 5.05 5.29 -12.38
N ALA A 31 4.21 4.39 -11.86
CA ALA A 31 3.12 3.72 -12.58
C ALA A 31 1.85 4.58 -12.75
N LYS A 32 1.83 5.83 -12.26
CA LYS A 32 0.68 6.74 -12.24
C LYS A 32 -0.55 6.17 -11.52
N ILE A 33 -0.32 5.39 -10.47
CA ILE A 33 -1.37 4.82 -9.61
C ILE A 33 -1.48 5.68 -8.35
N ASN A 34 -2.68 6.21 -8.08
CA ASN A 34 -2.93 6.99 -6.88
C ASN A 34 -3.28 6.09 -5.68
N ILE A 35 -2.80 6.47 -4.50
CA ILE A 35 -3.12 5.80 -3.23
C ILE A 35 -4.22 6.60 -2.54
N PHE A 36 -5.38 5.99 -2.33
CA PHE A 36 -6.46 6.65 -1.58
C PHE A 36 -6.35 6.43 -0.08
N ALA A 37 -5.94 5.22 0.32
CA ALA A 37 -5.70 4.84 1.69
C ALA A 37 -4.71 3.67 1.72
N PHE A 38 -4.04 3.49 2.85
CA PHE A 38 -3.26 2.30 3.15
C PHE A 38 -3.39 1.98 4.65
N SER A 39 -3.14 0.73 5.01
CA SER A 39 -2.99 0.30 6.41
C SER A 39 -1.68 -0.47 6.53
N ILE A 40 -1.16 -0.62 7.74
CA ILE A 40 0.02 -1.44 7.99
C ILE A 40 -0.29 -2.35 9.17
N ALA A 41 -0.14 -3.66 8.96
CA ALA A 41 -0.13 -4.65 10.03
C ALA A 41 1.30 -5.16 10.20
N GLU A 42 1.84 -5.14 11.42
CA GLU A 42 3.22 -5.57 11.70
C GLU A 42 3.26 -6.79 12.62
N ALA A 43 4.17 -7.73 12.35
CA ALA A 43 4.56 -8.80 13.27
C ALA A 43 6.02 -9.21 13.01
N ASN A 44 6.80 -9.41 14.08
CA ASN A 44 8.16 -9.98 14.02
C ASN A 44 9.11 -9.34 12.99
N GLY A 45 9.12 -8.00 12.88
CA GLY A 45 10.03 -7.25 11.99
C GLY A 45 9.61 -7.23 10.52
N PHE A 46 8.44 -7.77 10.18
CA PHE A 46 7.81 -7.66 8.87
C PHE A 46 6.43 -7.02 9.00
N GLY A 47 6.05 -6.26 7.98
CA GLY A 47 4.73 -5.67 7.86
C GLY A 47 4.03 -6.08 6.57
N VAL A 48 2.71 -6.07 6.58
CA VAL A 48 1.88 -6.08 5.37
C VAL A 48 1.28 -4.69 5.23
N VAL A 49 1.54 -4.08 4.07
CA VAL A 49 0.98 -2.79 3.63
C VAL A 49 -0.10 -3.02 2.58
#